data_AF-A0A8E7EI91-F1
#
_entry.id   AF-A0A8E7EI91-F1
#
_cell.length_a   1.000
_cell.length_b   1.000
_cell.length_c   1.000
_cell.angle_alpha   90.00
_cell.angle_beta   90.00
_cell.angle_gamma   90.00
#
_symmetry.space_group_name_H-M   'P 1'
#
loop_
_entity.id
_entity.type
_entity.pdbx_description
1 polymer ?
#
loop_
_entity_poly.entity_id
_entity_poly.type
_entity_poly.pdbx_seq_one_letter_code
_entity_poly.pdbx_strand_id
1 'polypeptide(L)'
;MSIHAMDEIIYVVTEIIGEKTGLVSQRHIEDHILADPSLFPILSRRSQKSRRNMISRIMNDRYELWNNCSRFKKRNFVWNLHSKKESS
;
A
#
# COMPACT_ATOMS: atom_id res chain seq x y z
N MET A 1 -14.33 8.02 3.17
CA MET A 1 -12.88 7.75 3.02
C MET A 1 -12.23 9.11 2.79
N SER A 2 -11.11 9.46 3.44
CA SER A 2 -10.45 10.73 3.09
C SER A 2 -9.78 10.55 1.73
N ILE A 3 -10.34 11.16 0.68
CA ILE A 3 -9.84 11.07 -0.70
C ILE A 3 -8.33 11.33 -0.73
N HIS A 4 -7.88 12.31 0.05
CA HIS A 4 -6.47 12.69 0.15
C HIS A 4 -5.53 11.60 0.74
N ALA A 5 -6.02 10.73 1.64
CA ALA A 5 -5.18 9.65 2.17
C ALA A 5 -5.00 8.51 1.15
N MET A 6 -5.97 8.37 0.26
CA MET A 6 -5.89 7.44 -0.86
C MET A 6 -4.90 7.93 -1.91
N ASP A 7 -4.93 9.23 -2.22
CA ASP A 7 -3.99 9.86 -3.15
C ASP A 7 -2.54 9.70 -2.66
N GLU A 8 -2.28 9.92 -1.37
CA GLU A 8 -0.95 9.71 -0.77
C GLU A 8 -0.44 8.26 -0.94
N ILE A 9 -1.31 7.25 -0.75
CA ILE A 9 -0.93 5.84 -0.93
C ILE A 9 -0.69 5.50 -2.40
N ILE A 10 -1.50 6.06 -3.30
CA ILE A 10 -1.31 5.84 -4.74
C ILE A 10 0.02 6.46 -5.17
N TYR A 11 0.27 7.71 -4.77
CA TYR A 11 1.50 8.44 -5.11
C TYR A 11 2.76 7.69 -4.64
N VAL A 12 2.82 7.24 -3.38
CA VAL A 12 4.00 6.49 -2.91
C VAL A 12 4.18 5.17 -3.67
N VAL A 13 3.10 4.50 -4.05
CA VAL A 13 3.16 3.22 -4.76
C VAL A 13 3.56 3.40 -6.23
N THR A 14 3.00 4.38 -6.93
CA THR A 14 3.22 4.57 -8.38
C THR A 14 4.45 5.41 -8.69
N GLU A 15 4.66 6.51 -7.95
CA GLU A 15 5.70 7.50 -8.27
C GLU A 15 7.01 7.27 -7.51
N ILE A 16 6.94 6.82 -6.26
CA ILE A 16 8.15 6.62 -5.43
C ILE A 16 8.69 5.21 -5.54
N ILE A 17 7.87 4.21 -5.20
CA ILE A 17 8.28 2.80 -5.23
C ILE A 17 8.38 2.34 -6.68
N GLY A 18 7.35 2.64 -7.47
CA GLY A 18 7.27 2.30 -8.88
C GLY A 18 7.18 0.79 -9.14
N GLU A 19 7.01 0.42 -10.41
CA GLU A 19 6.74 -0.96 -10.81
C GLU A 19 8.01 -1.82 -10.96
N LYS A 20 9.21 -1.28 -10.67
CA LYS A 20 10.50 -1.91 -11.00
C LYS A 20 10.67 -3.30 -10.38
N THR A 21 10.15 -3.53 -9.17
CA THR A 21 10.23 -4.83 -8.49
C THR A 21 8.98 -5.69 -8.70
N GLY A 22 7.89 -5.11 -9.21
CA GLY A 22 6.57 -5.75 -9.30
C GLY A 22 5.92 -6.08 -7.95
N LEU A 23 6.67 -6.23 -6.85
CA LEU A 23 6.15 -6.57 -5.53
C LEU A 23 6.39 -5.46 -4.51
N VAL A 24 5.37 -5.18 -3.70
CA VAL A 24 5.45 -4.21 -2.60
C VAL A 24 4.81 -4.75 -1.32
N SER A 25 5.46 -4.54 -0.18
CA SER A 25 4.91 -4.92 1.13
C SER A 25 4.31 -3.72 1.85
N GLN A 26 3.34 -3.97 2.75
CA GLN A 26 2.76 -2.92 3.60
C GLN A 26 3.82 -2.16 4.40
N ARG A 27 4.82 -2.88 4.91
CA ARG A 27 5.91 -2.27 5.68
C ARG A 27 6.75 -1.35 4.81
N HIS A 28 7.08 -1.78 3.59
CA HIS A 28 7.84 -0.95 2.66
C HIS A 28 7.11 0.35 2.32
N ILE A 29 5.79 0.29 2.07
CA ILE A 29 4.97 1.50 1.84
C ILE A 29 5.00 2.42 3.09
N GLU A 30 4.83 1.85 4.28
CA GLU A 30 4.87 2.61 5.52
C GLU A 30 6.23 3.27 5.76
N ASP A 31 7.33 2.59 5.47
CA ASP A 31 8.67 3.11 5.68
C ASP A 31 8.90 4.37 4.80
N HIS A 32 8.44 4.37 3.54
CA HIS A 32 8.48 5.57 2.68
C HIS A 32 7.63 6.72 3.21
N ILE A 33 6.43 6.43 3.71
CA ILE A 33 5.55 7.44 4.30
C ILE A 33 6.20 8.13 5.50
N LEU A 34 6.91 7.36 6.33
CA LEU A 34 7.56 7.87 7.54
C LEU A 34 8.90 8.55 7.26
N ALA A 35 9.57 8.20 6.17
CA ALA A 35 10.82 8.82 5.75
C ALA A 35 10.62 10.29 5.32
N ASP A 36 9.48 10.63 4.70
CA ASP A 36 9.15 12.01 4.32
C ASP A 36 7.73 12.42 4.76
N PRO A 37 7.55 12.82 6.04
CA PRO A 37 6.27 13.28 6.54
C PRO A 37 5.69 14.50 5.82
N SER A 38 6.52 15.28 5.12
CA SER A 38 6.10 16.50 4.40
C SER A 38 5.38 16.17 3.09
N LEU A 39 5.79 15.10 2.41
CA LEU A 39 5.10 14.53 1.25
C LEU A 39 3.82 13.78 1.63
N PHE A 40 3.75 13.25 2.87
CA PHE A 40 2.62 12.44 3.36
C PHE A 40 1.97 13.02 4.62
N PRO A 41 1.45 14.26 4.57
CA PRO A 41 0.98 14.96 5.77
C PRO A 41 -0.21 14.28 6.46
N ILE A 42 -1.01 13.48 5.75
CA ILE A 42 -2.18 12.79 6.33
C ILE A 42 -1.79 11.46 6.95
N LEU A 43 -0.99 10.65 6.26
CA LEU A 43 -0.60 9.33 6.74
C LEU A 43 0.46 9.39 7.85
N SER A 44 1.34 10.38 7.83
CA SER A 44 2.37 10.59 8.86
C SER A 44 1.76 10.89 10.23
N ARG A 45 0.66 11.65 10.29
CA ARG A 45 -0.05 12.02 11.53
C ARG A 45 -0.90 10.90 12.13
N ARG A 46 -1.07 9.78 11.42
CA ARG A 46 -1.89 8.65 11.88
C ARG A 46 -1.09 7.70 12.74
N SER A 47 -1.78 7.01 13.64
CA SER A 47 -1.19 5.87 14.35
C SER A 47 -0.75 4.78 13.37
N GLN A 48 0.28 4.03 13.73
CA GLN A 48 0.78 2.91 12.93
C GLN A 48 -0.34 1.95 12.52
N LYS A 49 -1.22 1.59 13.47
CA LYS A 49 -2.38 0.73 13.20
C LYS A 49 -3.32 1.34 12.15
N SER A 50 -3.67 2.63 12.29
CA SER A 50 -4.57 3.30 11.34
C SER A 50 -3.94 3.41 9.95
N ARG A 51 -2.65 3.74 9.86
CA ARG A 51 -1.91 3.87 8.59
C ARG A 51 -1.83 2.52 7.87
N ARG A 52 -1.42 1.46 8.56
CA ARG A 52 -1.36 0.10 8.02
C ARG A 52 -2.71 -0.41 7.51
N ASN A 53 -3.77 -0.19 8.29
CA ASN A 53 -5.13 -0.57 7.87
C ASN A 53 -5.54 0.13 6.58
N MET A 54 -5.18 1.41 6.41
CA MET A 54 -5.50 2.17 5.21
C MET A 54 -4.69 1.69 4.00
N ILE A 55 -3.39 1.45 4.17
CA ILE A 55 -2.52 0.84 3.15
C ILE A 55 -3.13 -0.49 2.69
N SER A 56 -3.47 -1.39 3.63
CA SER A 56 -4.05 -2.69 3.28
C SER A 56 -5.35 -2.55 2.51
N ARG A 57 -6.24 -1.65 2.93
CA ARG A 57 -7.52 -1.46 2.25
C ARG A 57 -7.32 -1.03 0.81
N ILE A 58 -6.57 0.05 0.59
CA ILE A 58 -6.36 0.62 -0.75
C ILE A 58 -5.60 -0.35 -1.66
N MET A 59 -4.57 -1.02 -1.13
CA MET A 59 -3.81 -1.99 -1.92
C MET A 59 -4.63 -3.23 -2.24
N ASN A 60 -5.44 -3.74 -1.32
CA ASN A 60 -6.35 -4.86 -1.59
C ASN A 60 -7.43 -4.51 -2.62
N ASP A 61 -7.88 -3.25 -2.65
CA ASP A 61 -8.86 -2.81 -3.65
C ASP A 61 -8.23 -2.71 -5.04
N ARG A 62 -6.92 -2.40 -5.14
CA ARG A 62 -6.25 -2.09 -6.41
C ARG A 62 -5.38 -3.19 -6.98
N TYR A 63 -4.81 -4.05 -6.15
CA TYR A 63 -3.78 -5.00 -6.54
C TYR A 63 -4.06 -6.39 -5.97
N GLU A 64 -3.59 -7.40 -6.69
CA GLU A 64 -3.64 -8.78 -6.20
C GLU A 64 -2.56 -9.03 -5.14
N LEU A 65 -2.91 -9.86 -4.14
CA LEU A 65 -1.94 -10.36 -3.18
C LEU A 65 -1.04 -11.37 -3.87
N TRP A 66 0.28 -11.23 -3.67
CA TRP A 66 1.27 -12.07 -4.33
C TRP A 66 1.15 -13.57 -3.98
N ASN A 67 0.67 -13.91 -2.78
CA ASN A 67 0.57 -15.30 -2.33
C ASN A 67 -0.81 -15.62 -1.76
N ASN A 68 -1.82 -15.70 -2.64
CA ASN A 68 -3.19 -16.08 -2.26
C ASN A 68 -3.35 -17.60 -2.01
N CYS A 69 -2.26 -18.35 -1.79
CA CYS A 69 -2.33 -19.78 -1.52
C CYS A 69 -3.01 -20.07 -0.18
N SER A 70 -4.09 -20.84 -0.25
CA SER A 70 -5.01 -21.20 0.85
C SER A 70 -4.37 -21.88 2.06
N ARG A 71 -3.12 -22.37 1.97
CA ARG A 71 -2.52 -23.25 2.98
C ARG A 71 -1.81 -22.56 4.13
N PHE A 72 -1.42 -21.28 4.02
CA PHE A 72 -0.86 -20.55 5.16
C PHE A 72 -1.24 -19.08 5.07
N LYS A 73 -2.26 -18.67 5.84
CA LYS A 73 -2.60 -17.26 6.12
C LYS A 73 -1.52 -16.57 6.98
N LYS A 74 -0.23 -16.74 6.66
CA LYS A 74 0.76 -15.75 7.11
C LYS A 74 0.28 -14.43 6.49
N ARG A 75 0.08 -13.41 7.33
CA ARG A 75 -0.36 -12.07 6.95
C ARG A 75 0.70 -11.38 6.10
N ASN A 76 0.99 -11.94 4.94
CA ASN A 76 1.93 -11.40 3.98
C ASN A 76 1.14 -10.38 3.17
N PHE A 77 1.06 -9.16 3.70
CA PHE A 77 0.55 -7.99 2.99
C PHE A 77 1.57 -7.57 1.95
N VAL A 78 1.71 -8.39 0.91
CA VAL A 78 2.57 -8.19 -0.25
C VAL A 78 1.69 -8.23 -1.49
N TRP A 79 1.73 -7.16 -2.26
CA TRP A 79 0.91 -6.98 -3.46
C TRP A 79 1.78 -6.99 -4.71
N ASN A 80 1.20 -7.52 -5.79
CA ASN A 80 1.79 -7.46 -7.12
C ASN A 80 1.28 -6.22 -7.86
N LEU A 81 2.17 -5.27 -8.10
CA LEU A 81 1.92 -4.01 -8.81
C LEU A 81 1.62 -4.21 -10.30
N HIS A 82 2.06 -5.33 -10.90
CA HIS A 82 1.70 -5.68 -12.28
C HIS A 82 0.30 -6.30 -12.39
N SER A 83 -0.23 -6.85 -11.29
CA SER A 83 -1.58 -7.43 -11.22
C SER A 83 -2.58 -6.41 -10.67
N LYS A 84 -2.80 -5.32 -11.42
CA LYS A 84 -3.89 -4.38 -11.11
C LYS A 84 -5.23 -5.07 -11.30
N LYS A 85 -6.12 -4.87 -10.34
CA LYS A 85 -7.52 -5.28 -10.48
C LYS A 85 -8.20 -4.29 -11.43
N GLU A 86 -8.65 -4.77 -12.58
CA GLU A 86 -9.46 -3.95 -13.47
C GLU A 86 -10.71 -3.50 -12.71
N SER A 87 -10.95 -2.19 -12.70
CA SER A 87 -12.17 -1.63 -12.12
C SER A 87 -13.33 -2.02 -13.04
N SER A 88 -14.10 -3.03 -12.63
CA SER A 88 -15.40 -3.33 -13.25
C SER A 88 -16.40 -2.21 -13.02
#